data_AF-T2SA62-F1
#
_entry.id   AF-T2SA62-F1
#
_cell.length_a   1.000
_cell.length_b   1.000
_cell.length_c   1.000
_cell.angle_alpha   90.00
_cell.angle_beta   90.00
_cell.angle_gamma   90.00
#
_symmetry.space_group_name_H-M   'P 1'
#
loop_
_entity.id
_entity.type
_entity.pdbx_description
1 polymer ?
#
loop_
_entity_poly.entity_id
_entity_poly.type
_entity_poly.pdbx_seq_one_letter_code
_entity_poly.pdbx_strand_id
1 'polypeptide(L)'
;MAYFIDTMLGQKYGWGGLLGNRDCSAFTRDSFANFGILLPRNSYAQSRYANNYMDLSSMKAKEKEEYILKNATPFGTLIYLKGHIMLYLGAYNHQAIVAHSIWSVQTQKHFKTLRHKIGGVVITSLWLAEEHNGAFSKKKLLIDRVLGMSDLKDFINKTSSPLSAN
;
A
#
# COMPACT_ATOMS: atom_id res chain seq x y z
N MET A 1 15.02 -5.82 1.50
CA MET A 1 13.83 -5.04 1.88
C MET A 1 13.08 -5.63 3.07
N ALA A 2 12.74 -6.93 3.06
CA ALA A 2 11.98 -7.59 4.12
C ALA A 2 12.47 -7.27 5.55
N TYR A 3 13.78 -7.35 5.82
CA TYR A 3 14.38 -6.98 7.10
C TYR A 3 13.98 -5.58 7.58
N PHE A 4 14.05 -4.55 6.73
CA PHE A 4 13.69 -3.19 7.11
C PHE A 4 12.20 -3.05 7.42
N ILE A 5 11.34 -3.71 6.64
CA ILE A 5 9.90 -3.73 6.91
C ILE A 5 9.64 -4.36 8.28
N ASP A 6 10.31 -5.48 8.59
CA ASP A 6 10.20 -6.19 9.86
C ASP A 6 10.56 -5.28 11.05
N THR A 7 11.65 -4.51 10.97
CA THR A 7 12.03 -3.54 12.03
C THR A 7 10.99 -2.43 12.26
N MET A 8 10.10 -2.21 11.30
CA MET A 8 9.04 -1.20 11.38
C MET A 8 7.70 -1.77 11.84
N LEU A 9 7.50 -3.09 11.79
CA LEU A 9 6.23 -3.71 12.19
C LEU A 9 5.88 -3.38 13.64
N GLY A 10 4.61 -3.07 13.88
CA GLY A 10 4.10 -2.69 15.20
C GLY A 10 4.45 -1.27 15.66
N GLN A 11 5.29 -0.53 14.92
CA GLN A 11 5.50 0.89 15.21
C GLN A 11 4.18 1.66 15.08
N LYS A 12 3.98 2.63 15.98
CA LYS A 12 2.74 3.40 16.03
C LYS A 12 2.59 4.27 14.79
N TYR A 13 1.36 4.57 14.43
CA TYR A 13 1.06 5.51 13.35
C TYR A 13 1.37 6.93 13.81
N GLY A 14 2.13 7.68 13.00
CA GLY A 14 2.47 9.09 13.25
C GLY A 14 2.05 9.97 12.09
N TRP A 15 0.90 10.66 12.21
CA TRP A 15 0.47 11.61 11.17
C TRP A 15 1.55 12.66 10.92
N GLY A 16 2.02 12.79 9.68
CA GLY A 16 3.03 13.80 9.36
C GLY A 16 4.43 13.52 9.93
N GLY A 17 4.67 12.39 10.60
CA GLY A 17 5.92 12.13 11.31
C GLY A 17 5.85 12.34 12.83
N LEU A 18 4.64 12.54 13.39
CA LEU A 18 4.45 12.85 14.81
C LEU A 18 5.14 11.83 15.73
N LEU A 19 5.89 12.33 16.72
CA LEU A 19 6.69 11.52 17.66
C LEU A 19 7.74 10.62 16.99
N GLY A 20 8.23 10.99 15.80
CA GLY A 20 9.19 10.18 15.04
C GLY A 20 8.59 8.91 14.42
N ASN A 21 7.26 8.75 14.50
CA ASN A 21 6.54 7.63 13.92
C ASN A 21 6.22 7.88 12.43
N ARG A 22 5.71 6.85 11.74
CA ARG A 22 5.47 6.89 10.30
C ARG A 22 3.98 6.92 9.97
N ASP A 23 3.58 7.81 9.07
CA ASP A 23 2.32 7.64 8.32
C ASP A 23 2.53 6.72 7.10
N CYS A 24 1.46 6.48 6.33
CA CYS A 24 1.49 5.55 5.20
C CYS A 24 2.61 5.86 4.18
N SER A 25 2.76 7.13 3.82
CA SER A 25 3.75 7.59 2.84
C SER A 25 5.15 7.72 3.43
N ALA A 26 5.29 8.07 4.71
CA ALA A 26 6.59 8.04 5.38
C ALA A 26 7.11 6.59 5.49
N PHE A 27 6.23 5.63 5.77
CA PHE A 27 6.58 4.21 5.81
C PHE A 27 7.14 3.70 4.48
N THR A 28 6.44 3.94 3.37
CA THR A 28 6.93 3.53 2.04
C THR A 28 8.21 4.27 1.68
N ARG A 29 8.29 5.58 1.93
CA ARG A 29 9.50 6.37 1.67
C ARG A 29 10.72 5.81 2.38
N ASP A 30 10.62 5.53 3.68
CA ASP A 30 11.74 5.01 4.46
C ASP A 30 12.09 3.56 4.09
N SER A 31 11.09 2.76 3.70
CA SER A 31 11.30 1.40 3.18
C SER A 31 12.22 1.42 1.96
N PHE A 32 12.02 2.37 1.05
CA PHE A 32 12.76 2.49 -0.20
C PHE A 32 14.05 3.34 -0.09
N ALA A 33 14.14 4.23 0.90
CA ALA A 33 15.31 5.10 1.09
C ALA A 33 16.63 4.31 1.29
N ASN A 34 16.57 3.18 2.01
CA ASN A 34 17.71 2.29 2.22
C ASN A 34 18.21 1.61 0.93
N PHE A 35 17.48 1.74 -0.17
CA PHE A 35 17.80 1.18 -1.49
C PHE A 35 18.04 2.27 -2.54
N GLY A 36 18.30 3.51 -2.11
CA GLY A 36 18.62 4.62 -3.02
C GLY A 36 17.42 5.23 -3.75
N ILE A 37 16.19 4.82 -3.43
CA ILE A 37 14.97 5.36 -4.04
C ILE A 37 14.31 6.35 -3.07
N LEU A 38 14.49 7.64 -3.35
CA LEU A 38 13.92 8.71 -2.54
C LEU A 38 12.51 9.09 -3.01
N LEU A 39 11.51 8.38 -2.48
CA LEU A 39 10.11 8.66 -2.80
C LEU A 39 9.65 10.05 -2.29
N PRO A 40 8.76 10.76 -3.03
CA PRO A 40 8.13 12.00 -2.57
C PRO A 40 7.39 11.83 -1.24
N ARG A 41 7.13 12.93 -0.53
CA ARG A 41 6.53 12.86 0.82
C ARG A 41 5.07 12.37 0.84
N ASN A 42 4.31 12.64 -0.23
CA ASN A 42 2.86 12.44 -0.26
C ASN A 42 2.46 11.24 -1.13
N SER A 43 1.49 10.45 -0.66
CA SER A 43 1.01 9.21 -1.32
C SER A 43 0.64 9.37 -2.80
N TYR A 44 -0.04 10.46 -3.17
CA TYR A 44 -0.42 10.73 -4.56
C TYR A 44 0.80 10.93 -5.50
N ALA A 45 1.85 11.59 -5.00
CA ALA A 45 3.07 11.82 -5.75
C ALA A 45 3.91 10.53 -5.83
N GLN A 46 3.96 9.74 -4.75
CA GLN A 46 4.64 8.45 -4.76
C GLN A 46 4.04 7.48 -5.78
N SER A 47 2.71 7.43 -5.91
CA SER A 47 2.08 6.56 -6.90
C SER A 47 2.38 6.94 -8.34
N ARG A 48 2.85 8.16 -8.61
CA ARG A 48 3.25 8.61 -9.95
C ARG A 48 4.76 8.67 -10.16
N TYR A 49 5.55 8.27 -9.15
CA TYR A 49 6.99 8.49 -9.15
C TYR A 49 7.72 7.79 -10.31
N ALA A 50 7.37 6.53 -10.61
CA ALA A 50 8.00 5.76 -11.69
C ALA A 50 7.40 6.03 -13.09
N ASN A 51 6.48 6.98 -13.22
CA ASN A 51 5.81 7.33 -14.48
C ASN A 51 5.16 6.13 -15.22
N ASN A 52 4.63 5.18 -14.46
CA ASN A 52 3.99 3.95 -14.97
C ASN A 52 2.70 3.62 -14.20
N TYR A 53 2.00 4.65 -13.72
CA TYR A 53 0.77 4.47 -12.95
C TYR A 53 -0.28 3.74 -13.78
N MET A 54 -0.70 2.56 -13.29
CA MET A 54 -1.79 1.79 -13.86
C MET A 54 -3.08 2.12 -13.10
N ASP A 55 -4.07 2.66 -13.81
CA ASP A 55 -5.39 2.91 -13.24
C ASP A 55 -6.19 1.61 -13.13
N LEU A 56 -6.68 1.34 -11.93
CA LEU A 56 -7.51 0.19 -11.61
C LEU A 56 -8.92 0.63 -11.19
N SER A 57 -9.22 1.93 -11.21
CA SER A 57 -10.40 2.51 -10.57
C SER A 57 -11.73 1.98 -11.11
N SER A 58 -11.76 1.56 -12.38
CA SER A 58 -12.92 0.99 -13.08
C SER A 58 -13.16 -0.50 -12.81
N MET A 59 -12.17 -1.23 -12.30
CA MET A 59 -12.25 -2.67 -12.05
C MET A 59 -13.05 -2.98 -10.77
N LYS A 60 -13.71 -4.14 -10.73
CA LYS A 60 -14.31 -4.67 -9.49
C LYS A 60 -13.24 -5.21 -8.55
N ALA A 61 -13.56 -5.36 -7.26
CA ALA A 61 -12.59 -5.79 -6.24
C ALA A 61 -11.81 -7.08 -6.60
N LYS A 62 -12.50 -8.12 -7.08
CA LYS A 62 -11.86 -9.37 -7.48
C LYS A 62 -10.96 -9.20 -8.71
N GLU A 63 -11.46 -8.52 -9.74
CA GLU A 63 -10.69 -8.21 -10.95
C GLU A 63 -9.44 -7.37 -10.63
N LYS A 64 -9.54 -6.42 -9.69
CA LYS A 64 -8.40 -5.65 -9.17
C LYS A 64 -7.35 -6.57 -8.54
N GLU A 65 -7.78 -7.46 -7.65
CA GLU A 65 -6.85 -8.38 -6.97
C GLU A 65 -6.18 -9.33 -7.96
N GLU A 66 -6.93 -9.92 -8.88
CA GLU A 66 -6.38 -10.77 -9.95
C GLU A 66 -5.36 -10.01 -10.80
N TYR A 67 -5.64 -8.76 -11.15
CA TYR A 67 -4.71 -7.92 -11.89
C TYR A 67 -3.43 -7.63 -11.08
N ILE A 68 -3.56 -7.29 -9.79
CA ILE A 68 -2.42 -7.05 -8.90
C ILE A 68 -1.58 -8.31 -8.77
N LEU A 69 -2.19 -9.47 -8.48
CA LEU A 69 -1.49 -10.75 -8.33
C LEU A 69 -0.70 -11.14 -9.59
N LYS A 70 -1.25 -10.83 -10.78
CA LYS A 70 -0.63 -11.16 -12.06
C LYS A 70 0.49 -10.20 -12.46
N ASN A 71 0.36 -8.91 -12.16
CA ASN A 71 1.19 -7.86 -12.78
C ASN A 71 2.07 -7.10 -11.78
N ALA A 72 1.83 -7.17 -10.47
CA ALA A 72 2.61 -6.45 -9.48
C ALA A 72 3.88 -7.24 -9.10
N THR A 73 5.01 -6.53 -9.00
CA THR A 73 6.26 -7.07 -8.46
C THR A 73 6.24 -7.01 -6.92
N PRO A 74 6.38 -8.16 -6.21
CA PRO A 74 6.56 -8.17 -4.76
C PRO A 74 7.72 -7.28 -4.33
N PHE A 75 7.52 -6.46 -3.29
CA PHE A 75 8.48 -5.46 -2.79
C PHE A 75 8.86 -4.35 -3.80
N GLY A 76 8.25 -4.30 -4.98
CA GLY A 76 8.49 -3.29 -6.01
C GLY A 76 7.27 -2.43 -6.31
N THR A 77 6.06 -2.93 -6.05
CA THR A 77 4.83 -2.23 -6.42
C THR A 77 4.21 -1.46 -5.24
N LEU A 78 3.88 -0.19 -5.48
CA LEU A 78 3.07 0.64 -4.60
C LEU A 78 1.60 0.58 -5.03
N ILE A 79 0.70 0.33 -4.08
CA ILE A 79 -0.75 0.32 -4.30
C ILE A 79 -1.35 1.57 -3.67
N TYR A 80 -2.13 2.32 -4.45
CA TYR A 80 -2.64 3.63 -4.08
C TYR A 80 -4.16 3.68 -4.02
N LEU A 81 -4.65 4.38 -3.00
CA LEU A 81 -6.03 4.86 -2.90
C LEU A 81 -6.05 6.27 -2.32
N LYS A 82 -7.16 7.01 -2.49
CA LYS A 82 -7.22 8.41 -2.04
C LYS A 82 -6.88 8.53 -0.55
N GLY A 83 -5.75 9.18 -0.26
CA GLY A 83 -5.25 9.43 1.10
C GLY A 83 -4.44 8.29 1.74
N HIS A 84 -4.12 7.21 1.02
CA HIS A 84 -3.37 6.08 1.58
C HIS A 84 -2.51 5.39 0.52
N ILE A 85 -1.36 4.85 0.93
CA ILE A 85 -0.47 4.09 0.06
C ILE A 85 0.07 2.87 0.80
N MET A 86 0.33 1.80 0.06
CA MET A 86 0.68 0.49 0.58
C MET A 86 1.79 -0.11 -0.28
N LEU A 87 2.67 -0.91 0.32
CA LEU A 87 3.69 -1.67 -0.40
C LEU A 87 3.21 -3.11 -0.59
N TYR A 88 3.12 -3.56 -1.85
CA TYR A 88 2.77 -4.93 -2.18
C TYR A 88 3.90 -5.90 -1.80
N LEU A 89 3.56 -6.99 -1.11
CA LEU A 89 4.53 -8.00 -0.65
C LEU A 89 4.44 -9.33 -1.39
N GLY A 90 3.45 -9.50 -2.28
CA GLY A 90 3.16 -10.78 -2.93
C GLY A 90 1.81 -11.33 -2.52
N ALA A 91 1.70 -12.66 -2.55
CA ALA A 91 0.46 -13.37 -2.26
C ALA A 91 0.63 -14.32 -1.07
N TYR A 92 -0.42 -14.43 -0.26
CA TYR A 92 -0.54 -15.46 0.77
C TYR A 92 -1.96 -16.03 0.70
N ASN A 93 -2.10 -17.36 0.64
CA ASN A 93 -3.39 -18.04 0.46
C ASN A 93 -4.23 -17.45 -0.70
N HIS A 94 -3.59 -17.20 -1.84
CA HIS A 94 -4.19 -16.60 -3.04
C HIS A 94 -4.73 -15.17 -2.88
N GLN A 95 -4.41 -14.48 -1.78
CA GLN A 95 -4.77 -13.08 -1.57
C GLN A 95 -3.54 -12.17 -1.63
N ALA A 96 -3.70 -10.98 -2.21
CA ALA A 96 -2.66 -9.97 -2.24
C ALA A 96 -2.42 -9.43 -0.83
N ILE A 97 -1.16 -9.49 -0.37
CA ILE A 97 -0.73 -8.95 0.91
C ILE A 97 0.08 -7.67 0.75
N VAL A 98 -0.13 -6.74 1.67
CA VAL A 98 0.51 -5.42 1.67
C VAL A 98 1.05 -5.04 3.04
N ALA A 99 2.19 -4.37 3.07
CA ALA A 99 2.67 -3.64 4.25
C ALA A 99 2.28 -2.17 4.17
N HIS A 100 1.81 -1.61 5.28
CA HIS A 100 1.40 -0.22 5.36
C HIS A 100 1.30 0.28 6.80
N SER A 101 1.55 1.57 7.00
CA SER A 101 1.18 2.26 8.23
C SER A 101 -0.25 2.81 8.12
N ILE A 102 -1.18 2.33 8.92
CA ILE A 102 -2.60 2.68 8.85
C ILE A 102 -3.17 3.10 10.20
N TRP A 103 -3.97 4.17 10.20
CA TRP A 103 -4.64 4.66 11.40
C TRP A 103 -5.84 3.80 11.80
N SER A 104 -6.81 3.65 10.91
CA SER A 104 -8.05 2.93 11.19
C SER A 104 -8.75 2.46 9.91
N VAL A 105 -9.57 1.42 10.04
CA VAL A 105 -10.54 1.01 9.01
C VAL A 105 -11.97 1.21 9.49
N GLN A 106 -12.90 1.34 8.55
CA GLN A 106 -14.33 1.50 8.85
C GLN A 106 -15.11 0.32 8.28
N THR A 107 -16.00 -0.24 9.09
CA THR A 107 -16.92 -1.30 8.69
C THR A 107 -18.35 -0.89 9.02
N GLN A 108 -19.33 -1.67 8.56
CA GLN A 108 -20.72 -1.41 8.90
C GLN A 108 -21.46 -2.71 9.23
N LYS A 109 -22.15 -2.73 10.37
CA LYS A 109 -22.96 -3.85 10.86
C LYS A 109 -24.26 -3.31 11.45
N HIS A 110 -25.40 -3.93 11.14
CA HIS A 110 -26.73 -3.48 11.57
C HIS A 110 -26.97 -1.97 11.33
N PHE A 111 -26.60 -1.47 10.13
CA PHE A 111 -26.67 -0.06 9.73
C PHE A 111 -25.83 0.92 10.58
N LYS A 112 -25.01 0.44 11.52
CA LYS A 112 -24.08 1.26 12.30
C LYS A 112 -22.69 1.22 11.68
N THR A 113 -22.06 2.39 11.54
CA THR A 113 -20.64 2.49 11.14
C THR A 113 -19.77 2.23 12.36
N LEU A 114 -18.84 1.28 12.25
CA LEU A 114 -17.84 0.96 13.24
C LEU A 114 -16.47 1.42 12.74
N ARG A 115 -15.62 1.90 13.65
CA ARG A 115 -14.23 2.27 13.33
C ARG A 115 -13.30 1.39 14.15
N HIS A 116 -12.46 0.62 13.46
CA HIS A 116 -11.44 -0.23 14.06
C HIS A 116 -10.10 0.50 14.00
N LYS A 117 -9.55 0.85 15.16
CA LYS A 117 -8.23 1.45 15.26
C LYS A 117 -7.18 0.35 15.10
N ILE A 118 -6.23 0.57 14.19
CA ILE A 118 -5.06 -0.31 14.00
C ILE A 118 -3.84 0.43 14.53
N GLY A 119 -3.62 1.64 14.01
CA GLY A 119 -2.72 2.62 14.62
C GLY A 119 -1.24 2.28 14.49
N GLY A 120 -0.82 1.67 13.39
CA GLY A 120 0.59 1.34 13.18
C GLY A 120 0.91 0.68 11.86
N VAL A 121 2.16 0.21 11.75
CA VAL A 121 2.67 -0.56 10.62
C VAL A 121 2.25 -2.02 10.77
N VAL A 122 1.52 -2.51 9.77
CA VAL A 122 0.98 -3.88 9.74
C VAL A 122 1.09 -4.49 8.36
N ILE A 123 0.99 -5.80 8.30
CA ILE A 123 0.80 -6.56 7.06
C ILE A 123 -0.65 -7.03 7.03
N THR A 124 -1.38 -6.73 5.97
CA THR A 124 -2.79 -7.12 5.80
C THR A 124 -3.08 -7.58 4.39
N SER A 125 -4.21 -8.26 4.18
CA SER A 125 -4.78 -8.41 2.85
C SER A 125 -5.51 -7.12 2.42
N LEU A 126 -5.75 -6.96 1.12
CA LEU A 126 -6.60 -5.86 0.64
C LEU A 126 -8.09 -6.02 1.02
N TRP A 127 -8.47 -7.17 1.58
CA TRP A 127 -9.80 -7.49 2.14
C TRP A 127 -9.94 -7.18 3.63
N LEU A 128 -9.01 -6.39 4.19
CA LEU A 128 -8.96 -6.03 5.60
C LEU A 128 -10.34 -5.63 6.19
N ALA A 129 -10.71 -6.30 7.28
CA ALA A 129 -11.94 -6.11 8.05
C ALA A 129 -13.24 -6.48 7.33
N GLU A 130 -13.17 -7.31 6.29
CA GLU A 130 -14.34 -7.89 5.61
C GLU A 130 -15.24 -8.67 6.58
N GLU A 131 -14.65 -9.45 7.49
CA GLU A 131 -15.33 -10.25 8.51
C GLU A 131 -16.21 -9.42 9.48
N HIS A 132 -15.93 -8.12 9.54
CA HIS A 132 -16.66 -7.17 10.37
C HIS A 132 -17.76 -6.40 9.62
N ASN A 133 -17.92 -6.62 8.31
CA ASN A 133 -19.04 -6.10 7.53
C ASN A 133 -20.26 -7.02 7.64
N GLY A 134 -21.43 -6.44 7.87
CA GLY A 134 -22.70 -7.17 7.80
C GLY A 134 -23.14 -7.45 6.36
N ALA A 135 -24.07 -8.39 6.19
CA ALA A 135 -24.59 -8.83 4.88
C ALA A 135 -25.12 -7.71 3.96
N PHE A 136 -25.50 -6.56 4.53
CA PHE A 136 -26.00 -5.38 3.80
C PHE A 136 -25.08 -4.15 3.97
N SER A 137 -23.79 -4.37 4.26
CA SER A 137 -22.82 -3.28 4.40
C SER A 137 -22.65 -2.53 3.08
N LYS A 138 -22.63 -1.19 3.16
CA LYS A 138 -22.25 -0.32 2.04
C LYS A 138 -20.82 0.21 2.18
N LYS A 139 -20.07 -0.26 3.19
CA LYS A 139 -18.70 0.21 3.44
C LYS A 139 -17.72 -0.53 2.55
N LYS A 140 -17.04 0.27 1.72
CA LYS A 140 -15.96 -0.17 0.83
C LYS A 140 -14.74 -0.63 1.65
N LEU A 141 -14.23 -1.81 1.31
CA LEU A 141 -12.95 -2.35 1.79
C LEU A 141 -11.77 -1.57 1.20
N LEU A 142 -10.54 -1.95 1.56
CA LEU A 142 -9.35 -1.35 0.94
C LEU A 142 -9.33 -1.65 -0.56
N ILE A 143 -9.56 -2.90 -0.97
CA ILE A 143 -9.58 -3.33 -2.37
C ILE A 143 -10.57 -2.54 -3.23
N ASP A 144 -11.76 -2.24 -2.69
CA ASP A 144 -12.78 -1.43 -3.38
C ASP A 144 -12.32 0.01 -3.64
N ARG A 145 -11.46 0.53 -2.77
CA ARG A 145 -10.98 1.92 -2.80
C ARG A 145 -9.68 2.08 -3.58
N VAL A 146 -8.98 0.98 -3.89
CA VAL A 146 -7.78 1.01 -4.74
C VAL A 146 -8.12 1.73 -6.04
N LEU A 147 -7.33 2.77 -6.33
CA LEU A 147 -7.41 3.56 -7.54
C LEU A 147 -6.38 3.11 -8.56
N GLY A 148 -5.22 2.63 -8.13
CA GLY A 148 -4.19 2.18 -9.05
C GLY A 148 -2.93 1.70 -8.36
N MET A 149 -1.96 1.31 -9.17
CA MET A 149 -0.65 0.84 -8.71
C MET A 149 0.48 1.42 -9.57
N SER A 150 1.68 1.45 -9.03
CA SER A 150 2.90 1.79 -9.76
C SER A 150 4.04 0.86 -9.37
N ASP A 151 4.82 0.41 -10.35
CA ASP A 151 5.90 -0.53 -10.13
C ASP A 151 7.26 0.17 -10.18
N LEU A 152 8.06 0.05 -9.12
CA LEU A 152 9.38 0.66 -9.04
C LEU A 152 10.49 -0.24 -9.65
N LYS A 153 10.18 -1.48 -10.05
CA LYS A 153 11.16 -2.42 -10.62
C LYS A 153 11.90 -1.84 -11.84
N ASP A 154 11.16 -1.25 -12.77
CA ASP A 154 11.76 -0.70 -13.99
C ASP A 154 12.58 0.56 -13.70
N PHE A 155 12.19 1.33 -12.68
CA PHE A 155 12.98 2.46 -12.19
C PHE A 155 14.31 1.99 -11.61
N ILE A 156 14.30 0.91 -10.81
CA ILE A 156 15.50 0.27 -10.25
C ILE A 156 16.42 -0.22 -11.38
N ASN A 157 15.89 -0.88 -12.40
CA ASN A 157 16.69 -1.40 -13.52
C ASN A 157 17.34 -0.29 -14.35
N LYS A 158 16.61 0.81 -14.59
CA LYS A 158 17.14 1.97 -15.33
C LYS A 158 18.24 2.71 -14.57
N THR A 159 18.14 2.80 -13.25
CA THR A 159 19.13 3.50 -12.40
C THR A 159 20.34 2.64 -12.03
N SER A 160 20.21 1.32 -12.08
CA SER A 160 21.31 0.37 -11.87
C SER A 160 22.09 0.03 -13.14
N SER A 161 21.57 0.38 -14.32
CA SER A 161 22.38 0.39 -15.54
C SER A 161 23.41 1.52 -15.39
N PRO A 162 24.73 1.24 -15.43
CA PRO A 162 25.72 2.29 -15.31
C PRO A 162 25.43 3.32 -16.39
N LEU A 163 25.48 4.61 -16.00
CA LEU A 163 25.65 5.70 -16.94
C LEU A 163 26.71 5.23 -17.94
N SER A 164 26.29 4.98 -19.18
CA SER A 164 27.22 4.81 -20.28
C SER A 164 28.01 6.11 -20.33
N ALA A 165 29.19 6.08 -19.73
CA ALA A 165 30.16 7.15 -19.80
C ALA A 165 30.54 7.29 -21.27
N ASN A 166 29.91 8.25 -21.93
CA ASN A 166 30.36 8.86 -23.17
C ASN A 166 30.79 10.28 -22.82
#